data_AF-A0A1H8B017-F1
#
_entry.id   AF-A0A1H8B017-F1
#
_cell.length_a   1.000
_cell.length_b   1.000
_cell.length_c   1.000
_cell.angle_alpha   90.00
_cell.angle_beta   90.00
_cell.angle_gamma   90.00
#
_symmetry.space_group_name_H-M   'P 1'
#
loop_
_entity.id
_entity.type
_entity.pdbx_description
1 polymer ?
#
loop_
_entity_poly.entity_id
_entity_poly.type
_entity_poly.pdbx_seq_one_letter_code
_entity_poly.pdbx_strand_id
1 'polypeptide(L)' 'MRWIWLTLAMTTAAVAQDAKGVDCYCTDADGARVEMGQSVCLSVGGREFMARCEMSLNVPMWREVSAGCLSS' A
#
# COMPACT_ATOMS: atom_id res chain seq x y z
N MET A 1 16.23 -58.16 13.71
CA MET A 1 16.11 -57.17 14.80
C MET A 1 15.71 -55.81 14.20
N ARG A 2 14.42 -55.62 13.87
CA ARG A 2 13.91 -54.40 13.21
C ARG A 2 12.91 -53.75 14.18
N TRP A 3 13.35 -52.77 14.95
CA TRP A 3 12.47 -51.93 15.76
C TRP A 3 12.11 -50.70 14.95
N ILE A 4 11.01 -50.80 14.22
CA ILE A 4 10.42 -49.70 13.47
C ILE A 4 9.55 -48.92 14.46
N TRP A 5 10.07 -47.81 14.98
CA TRP A 5 9.28 -46.82 15.70
C TRP A 5 8.63 -45.90 14.65
N LEU A 6 7.37 -46.17 14.31
CA LEU A 6 6.55 -45.26 13.52
C LEU A 6 5.94 -44.21 14.45
N THR A 7 6.68 -43.11 14.68
CA THR A 7 6.11 -41.89 15.24
C THR A 7 5.43 -41.11 14.11
N LEU A 8 4.11 -41.22 14.03
CA LEU A 8 3.29 -40.39 13.16
C LEU A 8 3.24 -38.96 13.73
N ALA A 9 4.15 -38.09 13.28
CA ALA A 9 4.10 -36.67 13.60
C ALA A 9 2.99 -36.02 12.75
N MET A 10 1.87 -35.64 13.38
CA MET A 10 0.84 -34.82 12.74
C MET A 10 1.40 -33.41 12.50
N THR A 11 1.65 -33.08 11.24
CA THR A 11 1.97 -31.71 10.82
C THR A 11 0.67 -30.91 10.69
N THR A 12 0.35 -30.06 11.65
CA THR A 12 -0.71 -29.06 11.47
C THR A 12 -0.18 -27.96 10.55
N ALA A 13 -0.60 -27.97 9.29
CA ALA A 13 -0.37 -26.85 8.39
C ALA A 13 -1.25 -25.67 8.83
N ALA A 14 -0.64 -24.62 9.38
CA ALA A 14 -1.36 -23.37 9.63
C ALA A 14 -1.65 -22.71 8.27
N VAL A 15 -2.93 -22.61 7.91
CA VAL A 15 -3.37 -21.79 6.79
C VAL A 15 -3.39 -20.34 7.26
N ALA A 16 -2.40 -19.56 6.82
CA ALA A 16 -2.49 -18.11 6.90
C ALA A 16 -3.62 -17.66 5.96
N GLN A 17 -4.73 -17.20 6.50
CA GLN A 17 -5.73 -16.52 5.69
C GLN A 17 -5.12 -15.19 5.25
N ASP A 18 -4.88 -15.04 3.95
CA ASP A 18 -4.50 -13.78 3.31
C ASP A 18 -5.67 -12.82 3.47
N ALA A 19 -5.76 -12.18 4.64
CA ALA A 19 -6.68 -11.09 4.87
C ALA A 19 -6.27 -9.98 3.91
N LYS A 20 -6.95 -9.91 2.75
CA LYS A 20 -6.79 -8.82 1.80
C LYS A 20 -6.94 -7.53 2.60
N GLY A 21 -5.85 -6.79 2.75
CA GLY A 21 -5.83 -5.53 3.49
C GLY A 21 -6.89 -4.58 2.93
N VAL A 22 -7.30 -3.61 3.74
CA VAL A 22 -8.21 -2.54 3.27
C VAL A 22 -7.56 -1.85 2.08
N ASP A 23 -8.31 -1.74 0.99
CA ASP A 23 -7.86 -1.11 -0.24
C ASP A 23 -7.92 0.43 -0.12
N CYS A 24 -6.77 1.04 0.19
CA CYS A 24 -6.65 2.49 0.36
C CYS A 24 -5.87 3.12 -0.79
N TYR A 25 -6.42 4.18 -1.37
CA TYR A 25 -5.84 4.93 -2.48
C TYR A 25 -6.21 6.42 -2.37
N CYS A 26 -5.48 7.26 -3.08
CA CYS A 26 -5.81 8.68 -3.21
C CYS A 26 -6.51 8.93 -4.55
N THR A 27 -7.24 10.03 -4.66
CA THR A 27 -7.79 10.50 -5.93
C THR A 27 -7.19 11.84 -6.31
N ASP A 28 -6.87 12.02 -7.58
CA ASP A 28 -6.42 13.30 -8.11
C ASP A 28 -7.60 14.27 -8.34
N ALA A 29 -7.31 15.42 -8.96
CA ALA A 29 -8.30 16.46 -9.24
C ALA A 29 -9.40 16.01 -10.22
N ASP A 30 -9.11 15.04 -11.09
CA ASP A 30 -10.05 14.47 -12.05
C ASP A 30 -10.81 13.25 -11.45
N GLY A 31 -10.49 12.89 -10.20
CA GLY A 31 -11.04 11.72 -9.52
C GLY A 31 -10.36 10.41 -9.91
N ALA A 32 -9.25 10.45 -10.67
CA ALA A 32 -8.53 9.25 -11.04
C ALA A 32 -7.83 8.66 -9.81
N ARG A 33 -7.82 7.32 -9.75
CA ARG A 33 -7.18 6.56 -8.67
C ARG A 33 -5.65 6.67 -8.77
N VAL A 34 -5.03 6.93 -7.63
CA VAL A 34 -3.58 6.95 -7.45
C VAL A 34 -3.21 6.01 -6.31
N GLU A 35 -2.35 5.04 -6.61
CA GLU A 35 -1.95 4.01 -5.66
C GLU A 35 -1.01 4.57 -4.58
N MET A 36 -1.00 3.89 -3.44
CA MET A 36 -0.09 4.19 -2.34
C MET A 36 1.37 4.22 -2.81
N GLY A 37 2.10 5.24 -2.38
CA GLY A 37 3.49 5.48 -2.75
C GLY A 37 3.69 6.17 -4.09
N GLN A 38 2.68 6.25 -4.96
CA GLN A 38 2.79 6.98 -6.22
C GLN A 38 2.85 8.48 -5.98
N SER A 39 3.63 9.16 -6.82
CA SER A 39 3.75 10.61 -6.83
C SER A 39 3.13 11.19 -8.09
N VAL A 40 2.36 12.27 -7.93
CA VAL A 40 1.72 13.01 -9.02
C VAL A 40 1.90 14.51 -8.79
N CYS A 41 1.73 15.28 -9.87
CA CYS A 41 1.64 16.72 -9.78
C CYS A 41 0.22 17.14 -9.40
N LEU A 42 0.05 17.90 -8.31
CA LEU A 42 -1.25 18.45 -7.93
C LEU A 42 -1.25 19.96 -8.04
N SER A 43 -2.36 20.50 -8.58
CA SER A 43 -2.66 21.93 -8.60
C SER A 43 -3.88 22.19 -7.72
N VAL A 44 -3.67 22.80 -6.56
CA VAL A 44 -4.72 23.06 -5.57
C VAL A 44 -4.62 24.50 -5.10
N GLY A 45 -5.70 25.28 -5.27
CA GLY A 45 -5.75 26.67 -4.81
C GLY A 45 -4.68 27.57 -5.44
N GLY A 46 -4.29 27.29 -6.69
CA GLY A 46 -3.27 28.05 -7.43
C GLY A 46 -1.83 27.71 -7.05
N ARG A 47 -1.60 26.71 -6.19
CA ARG A 47 -0.28 26.17 -5.89
C ARG A 47 -0.10 24.85 -6.63
N GLU A 48 1.07 24.68 -7.23
CA GLU A 48 1.49 23.44 -7.85
C GLU A 48 2.62 22.79 -7.02
N PHE A 49 2.48 21.50 -6.73
CA PHE A 49 3.46 20.76 -5.96
C PHE A 49 3.45 19.27 -6.29
N MET A 50 4.60 18.63 -6.14
CA MET A 50 4.71 17.19 -6.22
C MET A 50 4.13 16.57 -4.94
N ALA A 51 3.07 15.79 -5.10
CA ALA A 51 2.40 15.10 -4.02
C ALA A 51 2.63 13.59 -4.10
N ARG A 52 2.76 12.92 -2.96
CA ARG A 52 2.77 11.45 -2.86
C ARG A 52 1.53 10.97 -2.13
N CYS A 53 0.88 9.94 -2.65
CA CYS A 53 -0.21 9.28 -1.93
C CYS A 53 0.38 8.43 -0.80
N GLU A 54 0.03 8.77 0.44
CA GLU A 54 0.52 8.09 1.63
C GLU A 54 -0.61 7.80 2.63
N MET A 55 -0.28 7.11 3.72
CA MET A 55 -1.18 6.85 4.82
C MET A 55 -0.85 7.76 6.01
N SER A 56 -1.86 8.37 6.62
CA SER A 56 -1.75 9.06 7.90
C SER A 56 -2.90 8.66 8.80
N LEU A 57 -2.61 8.21 10.02
CA LEU A 57 -3.63 7.81 11.01
C LEU A 57 -4.72 6.88 10.45
N ASN A 58 -4.36 6.00 9.52
CA ASN A 58 -5.24 5.04 8.83
C ASN A 58 -6.13 5.60 7.71
N VAL A 59 -5.90 6.82 7.23
CA VAL A 59 -6.57 7.37 6.04
C VAL A 59 -5.58 7.69 4.91
N PRO A 60 -5.97 7.49 3.63
CA PRO A 60 -5.20 7.96 2.50
C PRO A 60 -5.10 9.49 2.52
N MET A 61 -3.91 10.02 2.21
CA MET A 61 -3.63 11.45 2.27
C MET A 61 -2.57 11.85 1.24
N TRP A 62 -2.64 13.09 0.79
CA TRP A 62 -1.65 13.69 -0.12
C TRP A 62 -0.51 14.37 0.63
N ARG A 63 0.72 13.85 0.52
CA ARG A 63 1.92 14.45 1.14
C ARG A 63 2.65 15.28 0.11
N GLU A 64 2.84 16.58 0.37
CA GLU A 64 3.75 17.41 -0.41
C GLU A 64 5.19 16.90 -0.18
N VAL A 65 5.86 16.46 -1.26
CA VAL A 65 7.23 15.92 -1.23
C VAL A 65 8.24 16.81 -1.95
N SER A 66 7.78 17.74 -2.80
CA SER A 66 8.63 18.75 -3.44
C SER A 66 7.81 19.96 -3.87
N ALA A 67 8.43 21.14 -3.90
CA ALA A 67 7.83 22.35 -4.40
C ALA A 67 7.84 22.37 -5.93
N GLY A 68 6.69 22.66 -6.54
CA GLY A 68 6.51 22.59 -8.00
C GLY A 68 6.53 21.15 -8.53
N CYS A 69 6.35 21.03 -9.85
CA CYS A 69 6.40 19.74 -10.54
C CYS A 69 7.63 19.65 -11.45
N LEU A 70 8.24 18.47 -11.46
CA LEU A 70 9.30 18.16 -12.41
C LEU A 70 8.66 18.02 -13.79
N SER A 71 8.87 19.03 -14.64
CA SER A 71 8.62 18.91 -16.07
C SER A 71 9.67 17.93 -16.63
N SER A 72 9.22 16.79 -17.14
CA SER A 72 10.07 15.88 -17.92
C SER A 72 10.09 16.28 -19.39
#